data_AF-A0A934FRM3-F1
#
_entry.id   AF-A0A934FRM3-F1
#
_cell.length_a   1.000
_cell.length_b   1.000
_cell.length_c   1.000
_cell.angle_alpha   90.00
_cell.angle_beta   90.00
_cell.angle_gamma   90.00
#
_symmetry.space_group_name_H-M   'P 1'
#
loop_
_entity.id
_entity.type
_entity.pdbx_description
1 polymer ?
#
loop_
_entity_poly.entity_id
_entity_poly.type
_entity_poly.pdbx_seq_one_letter_code
_entity_poly.pdbx_strand_id
1 'polypeptide(L)' 'MHDRRTNRDLHALDADGMVVCNPRDREAAHRAEMEGIATEDLAAVTCKKCLERMRRKREHGRDPGAERDGP' A
#
# COMPACT_ATOMS: atom_id res chain seq x y z
N MET A 1 -3.42 31.88 5.67
CA MET A 1 -2.99 30.47 5.54
C MET A 1 -4.21 29.56 5.72
N HIS A 2 -4.79 29.04 4.65
CA HIS A 2 -5.89 28.08 4.79
C HIS A 2 -5.29 26.74 5.21
N ASP A 3 -5.42 26.42 6.49
CA ASP A 3 -5.24 25.06 7.02
C ASP A 3 -6.33 24.18 6.39
N ARG A 4 -6.08 23.78 5.15
CA ARG A 4 -6.80 22.67 4.52
C ARG A 4 -6.28 21.43 5.21
N ARG A 5 -6.87 21.13 6.37
CA ARG A 5 -6.90 19.79 6.94
C ARG A 5 -7.69 18.88 5.99
N THR A 6 -7.22 18.74 4.75
CA THR A 6 -7.56 17.61 3.88
C THR A 6 -7.12 16.41 4.68
N ASN A 7 -8.10 15.73 5.26
CA ASN A 7 -7.97 14.41 5.82
C ASN A 7 -7.19 13.58 4.78
N ARG A 8 -5.87 13.45 4.97
CA ARG A 8 -5.00 12.81 3.99
C ARG A 8 -5.41 11.35 4.06
N ASP A 9 -5.96 10.83 2.98
CA ASP A 9 -6.28 9.41 2.93
C ASP A 9 -5.04 8.62 3.33
N LEU A 10 -5.14 7.79 4.36
CA LEU A 10 -4.01 6.98 4.81
C LEU A 10 -3.89 5.81 3.84
N HIS A 11 -2.70 5.64 3.28
CA HIS A 11 -2.37 4.61 2.31
C HIS A 11 -1.80 3.36 2.99
N ALA A 12 -1.97 2.21 2.36
CA ALA A 12 -1.35 0.97 2.81
C ALA A 12 0.05 0.84 2.20
N LEU A 13 1.04 0.50 3.03
CA LEU A 13 2.31 -0.06 2.61
C LEU A 13 2.17 -1.58 2.50
N ASP A 14 2.84 -2.17 1.50
CA ASP A 14 2.99 -3.61 1.39
C ASP A 14 4.28 -4.08 2.10
N ALA A 15 4.52 -5.39 2.11
CA ALA A 15 5.67 -5.99 2.79
C ALA A 15 7.03 -5.53 2.20
N ASP A 16 7.06 -5.07 0.95
CA ASP A 16 8.24 -4.47 0.32
C ASP A 16 8.42 -2.97 0.68
N GLY A 17 7.52 -2.40 1.49
CA GLY A 17 7.50 -0.96 1.79
C GLY A 17 6.97 -0.11 0.64
N MET A 18 6.25 -0.70 -0.32
CA MET A 18 5.67 0.06 -1.44
C MET A 18 4.21 0.39 -1.17
N VAL A 19 3.78 1.58 -1.63
CA VAL A 19 2.38 1.98 -1.49
C VAL A 19 1.50 1.11 -2.38
N VAL A 20 0.52 0.43 -1.78
CA VAL A 20 -0.34 -0.52 -2.49
C VAL A 20 -1.05 0.11 -3.70
N CYS A 21 -1.45 1.39 -3.64
CA CYS A 21 -2.07 2.03 -4.80
C CYS A 21 -1.08 2.43 -5.91
N ASN A 22 0.21 2.58 -5.61
CA ASN A 22 1.26 2.89 -6.59
C ASN A 22 2.56 2.11 -6.31
N PRO A 23 2.57 0.78 -6.49
CA PRO A 23 3.69 -0.07 -6.11
C PRO A 23 4.89 0.02 -7.07
N ARG A 24 4.83 0.89 -8.08
CA ARG A 24 5.94 1.13 -9.03
C ARG A 24 6.79 2.34 -8.68
N ASP A 25 6.30 3.17 -7.77
CA ASP A 25 6.88 4.48 -7.49
C ASP A 25 7.45 4.50 -6.07
N ARG A 26 8.75 4.20 -6.01
CA ARG A 26 9.47 4.09 -4.73
C ARG A 26 9.64 5.43 -4.04
N GLU A 27 9.78 6.51 -4.81
CA GLU A 27 9.87 7.87 -4.27
C GLU A 27 8.54 8.29 -3.63
N ALA A 28 7.41 7.99 -4.27
CA ALA A 28 6.09 8.22 -3.68
C ALA A 28 5.88 7.39 -2.41
N ALA A 29 6.33 6.13 -2.41
CA ALA A 29 6.22 5.28 -1.23
C ALA A 29 7.05 5.81 -0.05
N HIS A 30 8.32 6.12 -0.30
CA HIS A 30 9.23 6.67 0.70
C HIS A 30 8.74 8.04 1.21
N ARG A 31 8.23 8.92 0.34
CA ARG A 31 7.64 10.19 0.77
C ARG A 31 6.39 9.97 1.62
N ALA A 32 5.52 9.04 1.23
CA ALA A 32 4.29 8.76 1.98
C ALA A 32 4.58 8.18 3.37
N GLU A 33 5.61 7.36 3.49
CA GLU A 33 6.12 6.88 4.79
C GLU A 33 6.67 8.03 5.64
N MET A 34 7.60 8.82 5.09
CA MET A 34 8.22 9.97 5.77
C MET A 34 7.20 11.03 6.22
N GLU A 35 6.13 11.24 5.46
CA GLU A 35 5.05 12.18 5.80
C GLU A 35 3.94 11.56 6.65
N GLY A 36 4.01 10.28 7.01
CA GLY A 36 2.96 9.58 7.76
C GLY A 36 1.63 9.48 7.01
N ILE A 37 1.69 9.51 5.68
CA ILE A 37 0.56 9.38 4.76
C ILE A 37 0.32 7.91 4.40
N ALA A 38 1.34 7.06 4.52
CA ALA A 38 1.24 5.62 4.35
C ALA A 38 1.58 4.87 5.64
N THR A 39 0.93 3.74 5.86
CA THR A 39 1.11 2.89 7.04
C THR A 39 1.11 1.42 6.67
N GLU A 40 1.82 0.63 7.44
CA GLU A 40 1.76 -0.83 7.43
C GLU A 40 0.50 -1.34 8.16
N ASP A 41 -0.12 -0.52 9.02
CA ASP A 41 -1.34 -0.89 9.74
C ASP A 41 -2.56 -0.83 8.83
N LEU A 42 -2.96 -2.00 8.33
CA LEU A 42 -4.09 -2.12 7.40
C LEU A 42 -5.43 -1.67 7.98
N ALA A 43 -5.56 -1.60 9.32
CA ALA A 43 -6.78 -1.15 9.99
C ALA A 43 -6.92 0.37 9.98
N ALA A 44 -5.80 1.11 9.99
CA ALA A 44 -5.76 2.56 9.89
C ALA A 44 -5.89 3.08 8.45
N VAL A 45 -5.72 2.23 7.43
CA VAL A 45 -5.80 2.61 6.00
C VAL A 45 -7.21 3.11 5.66
N THR A 46 -7.31 4.36 5.23
CA THR A 46 -8.58 4.96 4.80
C THR A 46 -8.72 5.02 3.27
N CYS A 47 -7.61 4.83 2.54
CA CYS A 47 -7.61 4.87 1.08
C CYS A 47 -8.40 3.70 0.47
N LYS A 48 -9.56 3.99 -0.12
CA LYS A 48 -10.44 3.00 -0.77
C LYS A 48 -9.72 2.19 -1.86
N LYS A 49 -8.85 2.82 -2.65
CA LYS A 49 -8.06 2.13 -3.70
C LYS A 49 -7.09 1.11 -3.10
N CYS A 50 -6.45 1.44 -1.98
CA CYS A 50 -5.56 0.51 -1.28
C CYS A 50 -6.37 -0.69 -0.77
N LEU A 51 -7.52 -0.45 -0.12
CA LEU A 51 -8.41 -1.51 0.37
C LEU A 51 -8.88 -2.42 -0.77
N GLU A 52 -9.32 -1.86 -1.90
CA GLU A 52 -9.74 -2.65 -3.07
C GLU A 52 -8.61 -3.51 -3.63
N ARG A 53 -7.42 -2.93 -3.81
CA ARG A 53 -6.29 -3.68 -4.38
C ARG A 53 -5.79 -4.76 -3.43
N MET A 54 -5.83 -4.52 -2.12
CA MET A 54 -5.54 -5.55 -1.12
C MET A 54 -6.55 -6.70 -1.16
N ARG A 55 -7.84 -6.40 -1.29
CA ARG A 55 -8.88 -7.44 -1.48
C ARG A 55 -8.61 -8.25 -2.74
N ARG A 56 -8.35 -7.58 -3.87
CA ARG A 56 -8.00 -8.25 -5.13
C ARG A 56 -6.73 -9.09 -5.02
N LYS A 57 -5.69 -8.62 -4.30
CA LYS A 57 -4.44 -9.38 -4.08
C LYS A 57 -4.67 -10.62 -3.20
N ARG A 58 -5.62 -10.57 -2.26
CA ARG A 58 -6.05 -11.75 -1.48
C ARG A 58 -6.83 -12.74 -2.34
N GLU A 59 -7.70 -12.23 -3.22
CA GLU A 59 -8.51 -13.05 -4.15
C GLU A 59 -7.66 -13.68 -5.27
N HIS A 60 -6.67 -12.95 -5.80
CA HIS A 60 -5.64 -13.45 -6.72
C HIS A 60 -4.46 -14.12 -6.01
N GLY A 61 -4.48 -14.18 -4.66
CA GLY A 61 -3.46 -14.87 -3.86
C GLY A 61 -3.48 -16.40 -4.00
N ARG A 62 -4.38 -16.94 -4.84
CA ARG A 62 -4.23 -18.25 -5.46
C ARG A 62 -3.52 -18.10 -6.81
N ASP A 63 -2.29 -17.59 -6.80
CA ASP A 63 -1.37 -17.75 -7.91
C ASP A 63 -0.41 -18.93 -7.58
N PRO A 64 -0.46 -20.06 -8.31
CA PRO A 64 0.37 -21.25 -8.09
C PRO A 64 1.81 -21.05 -8.61
N GLY A 65 2.47 -19.93 -8.25
CA GLY A 65 3.76 -19.52 -8.80
C GLY A 65 4.95 -19.53 -7.83
N ALA A 66 4.78 -20.01 -6.59
CA ALA A 66 5.82 -19.99 -5.56
C ALA A 66 6.43 -21.36 -5.26
N GLU A 67 6.56 -22.26 -6.25
CA GLU A 67 7.41 -23.45 -6.19
C GLU A 67 7.81 -23.71 -7.67
N ARG A 68 9.05 -23.80 -8.15
CA ARG A 68 10.35 -24.32 -7.68
C ARG A 68 11.41 -23.67 -8.61
N ASP A 69 12.63 -23.38 -8.18
CA ASP A 69 13.71 -24.35 -8.38
C ASP A 69 14.93 -24.02 -7.50
N GLY A 70 15.30 -25.04 -6.73
CA GLY A 70 16.59 -25.27 -6.11
C GLY A 70 16.51 -26.66 -5.48
N PRO A 71 17.60 -27.44 -5.38
CA PRO A 71 18.96 -27.26 -5.94
C PRO A 71 19.16 -27.92 -7.31
#